data_AF-A0A1Z8YCC2-F1
#
_entry.id   AF-A0A1Z8YCC2-F1
#
_cell.length_a   1.000
_cell.length_b   1.000
_cell.length_c   1.000
_cell.angle_alpha   90.00
_cell.angle_beta   90.00
_cell.angle_gamma   90.00
#
_symmetry.space_group_name_H-M   'P 1'
#
loop_
_entity.id
_entity.type
_entity.pdbx_description
1 polymer ?
#
loop_
_entity_poly.entity_id
_entity_poly.type
_entity_poly.pdbx_seq_one_letter_code
_entity_poly.pdbx_strand_id
1 'polypeptide(L)'
;MTSGPTSTVHQFSCGHCGYDLRGTPIGRPCPECGRRSQTDVNAYTPFDHSSRRIVLAYGWRIPLLTLLVLLGAPATYVLIQRSLNQVPGLPFAFGFIGVAFSLLLVPAWKDGVTALHQLHARDPACRLVRWGCLSWLVLFVLYLVYPTMPSALLSLVLIPCSLQFLFAFFVLERLSGWMAESRGIEIFRFLQFGIVLVVFGFMASLVVELLFPSGGSVAWIIFGSLTLFVVLSCLGMLLGLLELSKTALFHILHYHENQGIEQRRAERDQDQDARWGPRQ
;
A
#
# COMPACT_ATOMS: atom_id res chain seq x y z
N MET A 1 36.99 15.38 -4.37
CA MET A 1 35.90 15.99 -5.16
C MET A 1 34.71 15.05 -5.08
N THR A 2 33.82 15.29 -4.11
CA THR A 2 32.61 14.51 -3.89
C THR A 2 31.46 15.21 -4.59
N SER A 3 31.02 14.66 -5.72
CA SER A 3 29.78 15.06 -6.39
C SER A 3 28.61 14.69 -5.48
N GLY A 4 28.10 15.67 -4.73
CA GLY A 4 26.90 15.52 -3.93
C GLY A 4 25.69 15.19 -4.82
N PRO A 5 24.67 14.49 -4.29
CA PRO A 5 23.47 14.17 -5.04
C PRO A 5 22.82 15.47 -5.51
N THR A 6 22.74 15.63 -6.82
CA THR A 6 21.96 16.68 -7.49
C THR A 6 20.49 16.44 -7.16
N SER A 7 20.01 17.07 -6.10
CA SER A 7 18.59 17.32 -5.94
C SER A 7 18.14 18.10 -7.17
N THR A 8 17.35 17.46 -8.03
CA THR A 8 16.67 18.13 -9.13
C THR A 8 15.68 19.11 -8.50
N VAL A 9 16.16 20.31 -8.18
CA VAL A 9 15.30 21.43 -7.83
C VAL A 9 14.45 21.65 -9.06
N HIS A 10 13.19 21.20 -9.02
CA HIS A 10 12.21 21.49 -10.06
C HIS A 10 12.17 23.02 -10.23
N GLN A 11 12.81 23.51 -11.30
CA GLN A 11 12.80 24.91 -11.65
C GLN A 11 11.38 25.22 -12.10
N PHE A 12 10.65 25.97 -11.28
CA PHE A 12 9.35 26.51 -11.63
C PHE A 12 9.54 27.65 -12.63
N SER A 13 9.87 27.33 -13.88
CA SER A 13 9.99 28.30 -14.95
C SER A 13 8.68 28.43 -15.72
N CYS A 14 8.37 29.63 -16.22
CA CYS A 14 7.23 29.85 -17.09
C CYS A 14 7.44 29.06 -18.39
N GLY A 15 6.52 28.15 -18.72
CA GLY A 15 6.62 27.34 -19.94
C GLY A 15 6.59 28.14 -21.25
N HIS A 16 6.27 29.45 -21.21
CA HIS A 16 6.28 30.30 -22.40
C HIS A 16 7.59 31.10 -22.56
N CYS A 17 8.02 31.83 -21.53
CA CYS A 17 9.19 32.72 -21.62
C CYS A 17 10.41 32.24 -20.84
N GLY A 18 10.31 31.13 -20.11
CA GLY A 18 11.40 30.57 -19.29
C GLY A 18 11.69 31.33 -18.00
N TYR A 19 10.94 32.40 -17.68
CA TYR A 19 11.14 33.19 -16.46
C TYR A 19 10.97 32.34 -15.20
N ASP A 20 11.86 32.48 -14.21
CA ASP A 20 11.76 31.77 -12.93
C ASP A 20 10.62 32.36 -12.09
N LEU A 21 9.58 31.55 -11.85
CA LEU A 21 8.39 31.94 -11.12
C LEU A 21 8.57 31.85 -9.59
N ARG A 22 9.76 31.52 -9.08
CA ARG A 22 10.03 31.57 -7.63
C ARG A 22 9.69 32.94 -7.04
N GLY A 23 8.87 32.93 -5.98
CA GLY A 23 8.43 34.15 -5.29
C GLY A 23 7.22 34.84 -5.93
N THR A 24 6.74 34.38 -7.09
CA THR A 24 5.51 34.90 -7.68
C THR A 24 4.30 34.24 -6.99
N PRO A 25 3.28 34.99 -6.54
CA PRO A 25 2.09 34.39 -5.94
C PRO A 25 1.40 33.42 -6.92
N ILE A 26 1.01 32.25 -6.44
CA ILE A 26 0.35 31.20 -7.24
C ILE A 26 -0.88 31.77 -7.96
N GLY A 27 -1.02 31.47 -9.25
CA GLY A 27 -2.14 31.92 -10.09
C GLY A 27 -2.02 33.34 -10.65
N ARG A 28 -0.97 34.11 -10.31
CA ARG A 28 -0.69 35.39 -10.97
C ARG A 28 -0.13 35.17 -12.38
N PRO A 29 -0.40 36.09 -13.32
CA PRO A 29 0.25 36.09 -14.63
C PRO A 29 1.77 36.18 -14.46
N CYS A 30 2.51 35.52 -15.35
CA CYS A 30 3.96 35.66 -15.43
C CYS A 30 4.28 37.15 -15.60
N PRO A 31 5.18 37.72 -14.78
CA PRO A 31 5.49 39.15 -14.82
C PRO A 31 6.13 39.57 -16.15
N GLU A 32 6.83 38.66 -16.82
CA GLU A 32 7.48 38.92 -18.12
C GLU A 32 6.52 38.83 -19.30
N CYS A 33 5.82 37.70 -19.45
CA CYS A 33 5.02 37.44 -20.66
C CYS A 33 3.52 37.69 -20.49
N GLY A 34 3.06 38.05 -19.29
CA GLY A 34 1.65 38.30 -18.98
C GLY A 34 0.73 37.08 -19.06
N ARG A 35 1.19 35.94 -19.58
CA ARG A 35 0.42 34.70 -19.61
C ARG A 35 0.26 34.18 -18.19
N ARG A 36 -0.97 33.81 -17.82
CA ARG A 36 -1.20 33.02 -16.62
C ARG A 36 -0.40 31.74 -16.75
N SER A 37 0.50 31.52 -15.80
CA SER A 37 1.24 30.27 -15.76
C SER A 37 0.19 29.16 -15.61
N GLN A 38 0.11 28.29 -16.61
CA GLN A 38 -0.65 27.05 -16.51
C GLN A 38 0.08 26.04 -15.60
N THR A 39 1.01 26.50 -14.75
CA THR A 39 1.41 25.73 -13.57
C THR A 39 0.16 25.57 -12.74
N ASP A 40 -0.50 24.45 -13.04
CA ASP A 40 -1.71 23.95 -12.45
C ASP A 40 -1.60 24.23 -10.96
N VAL A 41 -2.53 25.01 -10.42
CA VAL A 41 -2.68 25.13 -8.96
C VAL A 41 -2.97 23.74 -8.35
N ASN A 42 -3.27 22.75 -9.20
CA ASN A 42 -3.35 21.33 -8.89
C ASN A 42 -1.98 20.64 -8.67
N ALA A 43 -0.84 21.23 -9.07
CA ALA A 43 0.51 20.64 -8.95
C ALA A 43 0.98 20.34 -7.51
N TYR A 44 0.16 20.69 -6.51
CA TYR A 44 0.37 20.38 -5.11
C TYR A 44 -0.68 19.41 -4.53
N THR A 45 -1.40 18.65 -5.36
CA THR A 45 -2.07 17.47 -4.82
C THR A 45 -1.04 16.35 -4.62
N PRO A 46 -1.05 15.64 -3.48
CA PRO A 46 -0.07 14.62 -3.10
C PRO A 46 0.09 13.45 -4.09
N PHE A 47 -0.71 13.42 -5.16
CA PHE A 47 -0.80 12.35 -6.13
C PHE A 47 -0.58 12.79 -7.59
N ASP A 48 -0.19 14.04 -7.86
CA ASP A 48 -0.11 14.58 -9.23
C ASP A 48 0.87 13.83 -10.16
N HIS A 49 1.87 13.12 -9.61
CA HIS A 49 2.75 12.24 -10.39
C HIS A 49 2.19 10.83 -10.62
N SER A 50 1.17 10.44 -9.86
CA SER A 50 0.58 9.12 -9.95
C SER A 50 -0.66 9.15 -10.84
N SER A 51 -0.77 8.18 -11.76
CA SER A 51 -1.94 8.15 -12.65
C SER A 51 -3.22 8.08 -11.80
N ARG A 52 -4.20 8.94 -12.09
CA ARG A 52 -5.45 9.05 -11.34
C ARG A 52 -6.16 7.71 -11.07
N ARG A 53 -6.06 6.76 -12.01
CA ARG A 53 -6.60 5.41 -11.86
C ARG A 53 -5.97 4.62 -10.71
N ILE A 54 -4.67 4.81 -10.48
CA ILE A 54 -3.93 4.13 -9.41
C ILE A 54 -4.35 4.67 -8.05
N VAL A 55 -4.42 5.99 -7.91
CA VAL A 55 -4.90 6.66 -6.69
C VAL A 55 -6.29 6.18 -6.32
N LEU A 56 -7.23 6.24 -7.29
CA LEU A 56 -8.60 5.79 -7.08
C LEU A 56 -8.63 4.30 -6.70
N ALA A 57 -7.82 3.47 -7.36
CA ALA A 57 -7.83 2.05 -7.06
C ALA A 57 -7.28 1.73 -5.67
N TYR A 58 -6.19 2.35 -5.25
CA TYR A 58 -5.71 2.20 -3.88
C TYR A 58 -6.68 2.82 -2.87
N GLY A 59 -7.37 3.89 -3.25
CA GLY A 59 -8.34 4.56 -2.40
C GLY A 59 -9.57 3.73 -2.04
N TRP A 60 -9.99 2.77 -2.87
CA TRP A 60 -11.03 1.80 -2.47
C TRP A 60 -10.44 0.48 -1.95
N ARG A 61 -9.29 0.04 -2.47
CA ARG A 61 -8.67 -1.24 -2.06
C ARG A 61 -8.08 -1.22 -0.67
N ILE A 62 -7.47 -0.11 -0.25
CA ILE A 62 -6.91 0.00 1.11
C ILE A 62 -8.03 -0.10 2.16
N PRO A 63 -9.14 0.68 2.09
CA PRO A 63 -10.26 0.49 3.01
C PRO A 63 -10.85 -0.93 2.96
N LEU A 64 -10.99 -1.51 1.76
CA LEU A 64 -11.48 -2.88 1.62
C LEU A 64 -10.54 -3.89 2.28
N LEU A 65 -9.22 -3.73 2.10
CA LEU A 65 -8.20 -4.55 2.75
C LEU A 65 -8.30 -4.42 4.26
N THR A 66 -8.40 -3.19 4.77
CA THR A 66 -8.57 -2.91 6.19
C THR A 66 -9.81 -3.59 6.75
N LEU A 67 -10.96 -3.48 6.06
CA LEU A 67 -12.21 -4.13 6.45
C LEU A 67 -12.09 -5.66 6.45
N LEU A 68 -11.49 -6.23 5.40
CA LEU A 68 -11.27 -7.68 5.32
C LEU A 68 -10.35 -8.15 6.45
N VAL A 69 -9.27 -7.44 6.76
CA VAL A 69 -8.36 -7.80 7.86
C VAL A 69 -9.09 -7.70 9.21
N LEU A 70 -9.84 -6.62 9.46
CA LEU A 70 -10.57 -6.41 10.72
C LEU A 70 -11.68 -7.42 10.97
N LEU A 71 -12.45 -7.80 9.94
CA LEU A 71 -13.60 -8.68 10.10
C LEU A 71 -13.28 -10.13 9.73
N GLY A 72 -12.54 -10.32 8.64
CA GLY A 72 -12.22 -11.63 8.09
C GLY A 72 -11.20 -12.40 8.92
N ALA A 73 -10.14 -11.77 9.42
CA ALA A 73 -9.14 -12.49 10.22
C ALA A 73 -9.71 -13.03 11.56
N PRO A 74 -10.47 -12.25 12.35
CA PRO A 74 -11.13 -12.78 13.54
C PRO A 74 -12.21 -13.80 13.23
N ALA A 75 -13.04 -13.57 12.19
CA ALA A 75 -14.07 -14.51 11.80
C ALA A 75 -13.48 -15.87 11.39
N THR A 76 -12.43 -15.87 10.55
CA THR A 76 -11.72 -17.09 10.16
C THR A 76 -11.09 -17.77 11.38
N TYR A 77 -10.45 -17.02 12.28
CA TYR A 77 -9.93 -17.56 13.54
C TYR A 77 -11.01 -18.28 14.36
N VAL A 78 -12.14 -17.62 14.62
CA VAL A 78 -13.23 -18.18 15.44
C VAL A 78 -13.87 -19.41 14.76
N LEU A 79 -14.11 -19.34 13.46
CA LEU A 79 -14.70 -20.44 12.70
C LEU A 79 -13.80 -21.68 12.69
N ILE A 80 -12.50 -21.49 12.49
CA ILE A 80 -11.52 -22.59 12.50
C ILE A 80 -11.37 -23.16 13.90
N GLN A 81 -11.20 -22.30 14.91
CA GLN A 81 -11.08 -22.74 16.31
C GLN A 81 -12.30 -23.56 16.74
N ARG A 82 -13.50 -23.13 16.37
CA ARG A 82 -14.76 -23.81 16.71
C ARG A 82 -14.95 -25.13 15.95
N SER A 83 -14.54 -25.18 14.69
CA SER A 83 -14.75 -26.36 13.84
C SER A 83 -13.73 -27.46 14.10
N LEU A 84 -12.48 -27.09 14.42
CA LEU A 84 -11.38 -28.04 14.50
C LEU A 84 -10.93 -28.35 15.93
N ASN A 85 -11.35 -27.58 16.95
CA ASN A 85 -11.15 -27.72 18.42
C ASN A 85 -9.72 -27.99 18.97
N GLN A 86 -8.81 -28.56 18.18
CA GLN A 86 -7.45 -28.94 18.51
C GLN A 86 -6.42 -28.21 17.64
N VAL A 87 -6.90 -27.45 16.67
CA VAL A 87 -6.07 -26.76 15.68
C VAL A 87 -5.91 -25.30 16.08
N PRO A 88 -4.69 -24.76 16.20
CA PRO A 88 -4.48 -23.33 16.34
C PRO A 88 -5.08 -22.60 15.13
N GLY A 89 -6.11 -21.78 15.35
CA GLY A 89 -6.72 -20.97 14.27
C GLY A 89 -5.83 -19.81 13.76
N LEU A 90 -4.71 -19.54 14.42
CA LEU A 90 -3.86 -18.38 14.17
C LEU A 90 -3.18 -18.40 12.78
N PRO A 91 -2.56 -19.50 12.30
CA PRO A 91 -1.99 -19.57 10.95
C PRO A 91 -3.02 -19.29 9.84
N PHE A 92 -4.29 -19.65 10.07
CA PHE A 92 -5.39 -19.41 9.14
C PHE A 92 -5.75 -17.93 9.05
N ALA A 93 -5.80 -17.24 10.19
CA ALA A 93 -6.02 -15.81 10.24
C ALA A 93 -4.89 -15.04 9.51
N PHE A 94 -3.63 -15.43 9.75
CA PHE A 94 -2.49 -14.85 9.03
C PHE A 94 -2.51 -15.17 7.54
N GLY A 95 -2.90 -16.38 7.16
CA GLY A 95 -3.04 -16.74 5.75
C GLY A 95 -4.12 -15.96 5.04
N PHE A 96 -5.25 -15.72 5.70
CA PHE A 96 -6.30 -14.84 5.19
C PHE A 96 -5.76 -13.42 4.95
N ILE A 97 -5.01 -12.87 5.92
CA ILE A 97 -4.37 -11.55 5.78
C ILE A 97 -3.40 -11.55 4.60
N GLY A 98 -2.52 -12.56 4.48
CA GLY A 98 -1.54 -12.66 3.40
C GLY A 98 -2.18 -12.75 2.01
N VAL A 99 -3.26 -13.52 1.88
CA VAL A 99 -4.05 -13.62 0.63
C VAL A 99 -4.74 -12.30 0.31
N ALA A 100 -5.46 -11.70 1.26
CA ALA A 100 -6.15 -10.43 1.07
C ALA A 100 -5.17 -9.32 0.67
N PHE A 101 -4.05 -9.22 1.39
CA PHE A 101 -2.98 -8.27 1.13
C PHE A 101 -2.47 -8.39 -0.30
N SER A 102 -2.17 -9.61 -0.74
CA SER A 102 -1.55 -9.85 -2.05
C SER A 102 -2.50 -9.61 -3.22
N LEU A 103 -3.78 -9.94 -3.07
CA LEU A 103 -4.79 -9.69 -4.09
C LEU A 103 -5.12 -8.21 -4.24
N LEU A 104 -5.18 -7.47 -3.11
CA LEU A 104 -5.57 -6.06 -3.11
C LEU A 104 -4.40 -5.12 -3.36
N LEU A 105 -3.21 -5.43 -2.83
CA LEU A 105 -2.07 -4.55 -2.92
C LEU A 105 -1.28 -4.69 -4.22
N VAL A 106 -1.41 -5.82 -4.92
CA VAL A 106 -0.71 -6.13 -6.17
C VAL A 106 -1.70 -6.37 -7.33
N PRO A 107 -2.34 -5.32 -7.87
CA PRO A 107 -3.37 -5.45 -8.89
C PRO A 107 -2.78 -5.83 -10.24
N ALA A 108 -3.54 -6.57 -11.04
CA ALA A 108 -3.15 -6.90 -12.42
C ALA A 108 -3.37 -5.68 -13.34
N TRP A 109 -2.54 -4.66 -13.16
CA TRP A 109 -2.55 -3.47 -14.00
C TRP A 109 -2.14 -3.83 -15.44
N LYS A 110 -3.01 -3.49 -16.40
CA LYS A 110 -2.72 -3.62 -17.84
C LYS A 110 -2.24 -2.32 -18.49
N ASP A 111 -2.34 -1.20 -17.79
CA ASP A 111 -2.06 0.13 -18.33
C ASP A 111 -0.56 0.37 -18.56
N GLY A 112 -0.19 1.03 -19.66
CA GLY A 112 1.22 1.28 -20.02
C GLY A 112 1.97 2.18 -19.02
N VAL A 113 1.26 3.02 -18.27
CA VAL A 113 1.87 3.93 -17.27
C VAL A 113 2.50 3.17 -16.09
N THR A 114 1.95 2.00 -15.73
CA THR A 114 2.54 1.15 -14.67
C THR A 114 3.78 0.40 -15.15
N ALA A 115 3.95 0.23 -16.47
CA ALA A 115 5.13 -0.40 -17.05
C ALA A 115 6.38 0.47 -16.88
N LEU A 116 6.24 1.81 -16.96
CA LEU A 116 7.34 2.75 -16.85
C LEU A 116 8.05 2.69 -15.48
N HIS A 117 7.33 2.24 -14.46
CA HIS A 117 7.75 2.27 -13.06
C HIS A 117 7.83 0.87 -12.45
N GLN A 118 7.96 -0.17 -13.29
CA GLN A 118 8.22 -1.55 -12.87
C GLN A 118 7.14 -2.21 -12.00
N LEU A 119 5.91 -1.67 -11.92
CA LEU A 119 4.76 -2.29 -11.21
C LEU A 119 3.81 -3.03 -12.17
N HIS A 120 4.35 -3.53 -13.27
CA HIS A 120 3.57 -4.22 -14.28
C HIS A 120 3.16 -5.63 -13.81
N ALA A 121 2.07 -6.18 -14.34
CA ALA A 121 1.62 -7.53 -13.99
C ALA A 121 2.65 -8.65 -14.27
N ARG A 122 3.66 -8.38 -15.12
CA ARG A 122 4.78 -9.29 -15.42
C ARG A 122 6.01 -9.07 -14.55
N ASP A 123 6.04 -8.05 -13.70
CA ASP A 123 7.13 -7.84 -12.75
C ASP A 123 7.32 -9.09 -11.87
N PRO A 124 8.53 -9.67 -11.77
CA PRO A 124 8.77 -10.86 -10.96
C PRO A 124 8.34 -10.68 -9.50
N ALA A 125 8.57 -9.52 -8.89
CA ALA A 125 8.19 -9.28 -7.49
C ALA A 125 6.66 -9.36 -7.32
N CYS A 126 5.92 -8.62 -8.17
CA CYS A 126 4.45 -8.67 -8.18
C CYS A 126 3.90 -10.08 -8.42
N ARG A 127 4.51 -10.85 -9.33
CA ARG A 127 4.14 -12.24 -9.55
C ARG A 127 4.37 -13.05 -8.28
N LEU A 128 5.59 -13.04 -7.74
CA LEU A 128 5.94 -13.84 -6.57
C LEU A 128 5.02 -13.57 -5.36
N VAL A 129 4.61 -12.32 -5.14
CA VAL A 129 3.61 -12.00 -4.10
C VAL A 129 2.27 -12.71 -4.35
N ARG A 130 1.78 -12.73 -5.59
CA ARG A 130 0.54 -13.44 -5.96
C ARG A 130 0.68 -14.96 -5.88
N TRP A 131 1.81 -15.49 -6.33
CA TRP A 131 2.08 -16.93 -6.22
C TRP A 131 2.19 -17.37 -4.75
N GLY A 132 2.68 -16.50 -3.87
CA GLY A 132 2.64 -16.72 -2.42
C GLY A 132 1.22 -16.89 -1.86
N CYS A 133 0.18 -16.30 -2.46
CA CYS A 133 -1.20 -16.62 -2.06
C CYS A 133 -1.53 -18.10 -2.22
N LEU A 134 -0.98 -18.75 -3.26
CA LEU A 134 -1.23 -20.16 -3.50
C LEU A 134 -0.58 -21.02 -2.41
N SER A 135 0.56 -20.62 -1.84
CA SER A 135 1.16 -21.36 -0.72
C SER A 135 0.30 -21.30 0.53
N TRP A 136 -0.42 -20.21 0.79
CA TRP A 136 -1.40 -20.15 1.88
C TRP A 136 -2.60 -21.07 1.65
N LEU A 137 -3.09 -21.17 0.41
CA LEU A 137 -4.17 -22.10 0.08
C LEU A 137 -3.73 -23.56 0.20
N VAL A 138 -2.50 -23.87 -0.24
CA VAL A 138 -1.92 -25.21 -0.06
C VAL A 138 -1.76 -25.51 1.44
N LEU A 139 -1.27 -24.55 2.24
CA LEU A 139 -1.20 -24.69 3.70
C LEU A 139 -2.58 -24.99 4.29
N PHE A 140 -3.58 -24.21 3.88
CA PHE A 140 -4.96 -24.36 4.34
C PHE A 140 -5.50 -25.76 4.08
N VAL A 141 -5.38 -26.25 2.84
CA VAL A 141 -5.85 -27.58 2.46
C VAL A 141 -5.08 -28.67 3.18
N LEU A 142 -3.76 -28.57 3.24
CA LEU A 142 -2.92 -29.54 3.94
C LEU A 142 -3.30 -29.65 5.40
N TYR A 143 -3.57 -28.52 6.05
CA TYR A 143 -3.94 -28.47 7.45
C TYR A 143 -5.35 -29.06 7.71
N LEU A 144 -6.30 -28.84 6.80
CA LEU A 144 -7.63 -29.47 6.88
C LEU A 144 -7.56 -30.99 6.72
N VAL A 145 -6.69 -31.49 5.86
CA VAL A 145 -6.54 -32.94 5.62
C VAL A 145 -5.71 -33.60 6.72
N TYR A 146 -4.69 -32.90 7.23
CA TYR A 146 -3.73 -33.41 8.20
C TYR A 146 -3.61 -32.47 9.41
N PRO A 147 -4.60 -32.47 10.33
CA PRO A 147 -4.58 -31.59 11.50
C PRO A 147 -3.40 -31.87 12.45
N THR A 148 -2.87 -33.10 12.44
CA THR A 148 -1.67 -33.52 13.16
C THR A 148 -0.42 -33.41 12.29
N MET A 149 -0.33 -32.37 11.48
CA MET A 149 0.80 -32.18 10.56
C MET A 149 2.12 -32.14 11.33
N PRO A 150 3.12 -32.95 10.96
CA PRO A 150 4.44 -32.88 11.59
C PRO A 150 5.05 -31.49 11.42
N SER A 151 5.71 -31.00 12.47
CA SER A 151 6.31 -29.66 12.52
C SER A 151 7.24 -29.38 11.33
N ALA A 152 7.94 -30.40 10.82
CA ALA A 152 8.78 -30.29 9.63
C ALA A 152 8.02 -29.85 8.36
N LEU A 153 6.80 -30.35 8.14
CA LEU A 153 5.98 -29.95 7.00
C LEU A 153 5.45 -28.52 7.18
N LEU A 154 5.11 -28.13 8.41
CA LEU A 154 4.73 -26.76 8.72
C LEU A 154 5.88 -25.78 8.43
N SER A 155 7.11 -26.11 8.85
CA SER A 155 8.31 -25.31 8.57
C SER A 155 8.54 -25.12 7.08
N LEU A 156 8.37 -26.18 6.27
CA LEU A 156 8.55 -26.12 4.82
C LEU A 156 7.56 -25.17 4.13
N VAL A 157 6.35 -25.04 4.67
CA VAL A 157 5.32 -24.12 4.14
C VAL A 157 5.45 -22.71 4.72
N LEU A 158 6.02 -22.53 5.91
CA LEU A 158 6.31 -21.20 6.45
C LEU A 158 7.37 -20.45 5.64
N ILE A 159 8.32 -21.16 5.01
CA ILE A 159 9.35 -20.56 4.14
C ILE A 159 8.72 -19.75 2.97
N PRO A 160 7.87 -20.32 2.10
CA PRO A 160 7.25 -19.56 1.02
C PRO A 160 6.33 -18.44 1.53
N CYS A 161 5.67 -18.61 2.68
CA CYS A 161 4.89 -17.54 3.32
C CYS A 161 5.77 -16.35 3.73
N SER A 162 6.92 -16.61 4.36
CA SER A 162 7.89 -15.57 4.71
C SER A 162 8.47 -14.88 3.47
N LEU A 163 8.79 -15.65 2.42
CA LEU A 163 9.25 -15.10 1.15
C LEU A 163 8.21 -14.17 0.51
N GLN A 164 6.93 -14.53 0.56
CA GLN A 164 5.86 -13.67 0.06
C GLN A 164 5.83 -12.31 0.78
N PHE A 165 5.98 -12.30 2.10
CA PHE A 165 6.04 -11.05 2.88
C PHE A 165 7.28 -10.22 2.53
N LEU A 166 8.43 -10.85 2.29
CA LEU A 166 9.62 -10.15 1.79
C LEU A 166 9.39 -9.54 0.40
N PHE A 167 8.75 -10.26 -0.52
CA PHE A 167 8.40 -9.69 -1.82
C PHE A 167 7.36 -8.57 -1.70
N ALA A 168 6.42 -8.69 -0.76
CA ALA A 168 5.48 -7.61 -0.44
C ALA A 168 6.19 -6.36 0.07
N PHE A 169 7.23 -6.50 0.89
CA PHE A 169 8.08 -5.39 1.32
C PHE A 169 8.68 -4.64 0.12
N PHE A 170 9.28 -5.36 -0.83
CA PHE A 170 9.85 -4.72 -2.04
C PHE A 170 8.79 -4.02 -2.90
N VAL A 171 7.59 -4.59 -2.99
CA VAL A 171 6.47 -3.95 -3.71
C VAL A 171 6.04 -2.67 -2.99
N LEU A 172 5.97 -2.67 -1.66
CA LEU A 172 5.65 -1.48 -0.86
C LEU A 172 6.74 -0.42 -0.97
N GLU A 173 8.02 -0.80 -1.04
CA GLU A 173 9.13 0.13 -1.28
C GLU A 173 8.98 0.85 -2.61
N ARG A 174 8.70 0.09 -3.67
CA ARG A 174 8.41 0.66 -4.98
C ARG A 174 7.18 1.57 -4.95
N LEU A 175 6.11 1.17 -4.27
CA LEU A 175 4.91 2.00 -4.09
C LEU A 175 5.18 3.27 -3.30
N SER A 176 6.01 3.21 -2.26
CA SER A 176 6.36 4.38 -1.46
C SER A 176 7.10 5.44 -2.28
N GLY A 177 7.93 5.01 -3.24
CA GLY A 177 8.63 5.92 -4.15
C GLY A 177 7.71 6.65 -5.14
N TRP A 178 6.46 6.20 -5.31
CA TRP A 178 5.46 6.88 -6.13
C TRP A 178 4.65 7.93 -5.37
N MET A 179 4.63 7.84 -4.05
CA MET A 179 3.85 8.75 -3.21
C MET A 179 4.63 10.07 -3.14
N ALA A 180 4.03 11.18 -3.57
CA ALA A 180 4.66 12.49 -3.39
C ALA A 180 4.42 13.04 -1.97
N GLU A 181 3.35 12.58 -1.29
CA GLU A 181 3.05 12.97 0.09
C GLU A 181 4.03 12.35 1.10
N SER A 182 4.69 13.20 1.89
CA SER A 182 5.57 12.77 2.99
C SER A 182 4.86 11.83 3.97
N ARG A 183 3.62 12.16 4.36
CA ARG A 183 2.82 11.35 5.27
C ARG A 183 2.50 9.97 4.70
N GLY A 184 2.20 9.91 3.41
CA GLY A 184 1.98 8.67 2.70
C GLY A 184 3.22 7.75 2.73
N ILE A 185 4.39 8.33 2.43
CA ILE A 185 5.68 7.64 2.50
C ILE A 185 5.95 7.10 3.91
N GLU A 186 5.71 7.92 4.95
CA GLU A 186 5.90 7.51 6.35
C GLU A 186 5.03 6.31 6.72
N ILE A 187 3.77 6.30 6.31
CA ILE A 187 2.88 5.15 6.60
C ILE A 187 3.34 3.90 5.84
N PHE A 188 3.77 4.01 4.58
CA PHE A 188 4.32 2.87 3.84
C PHE A 188 5.60 2.33 4.49
N ARG A 189 6.49 3.20 4.97
CA ARG A 189 7.70 2.79 5.72
C ARG A 189 7.35 2.12 7.04
N PHE A 190 6.32 2.60 7.73
CA PHE A 190 5.83 1.96 8.93
C PHE A 190 5.24 0.57 8.65
N LEU A 191 4.48 0.42 7.56
CA LEU A 191 3.95 -0.87 7.10
C LEU A 191 5.06 -1.86 6.73
N GLN A 192 6.11 -1.38 6.03
CA GLN A 192 7.33 -2.12 5.72
C GLN A 192 8.02 -2.64 6.99
N PHE A 193 8.20 -1.77 7.99
CA PHE A 193 8.77 -2.15 9.27
C PHE A 193 7.93 -3.24 9.94
N GLY A 194 6.61 -3.09 9.97
CA GLY A 194 5.68 -4.11 10.45
C GLY A 194 5.86 -5.47 9.74
N ILE A 195 6.02 -5.48 8.42
CA ILE A 195 6.27 -6.70 7.64
C ILE A 195 7.61 -7.36 8.02
N VAL A 196 8.68 -6.57 8.14
CA VAL A 196 10.00 -7.10 8.56
C VAL A 196 9.90 -7.74 9.94
N LEU A 197 9.18 -7.10 10.87
CA LEU A 197 8.95 -7.64 12.20
C LEU A 197 8.13 -8.93 12.19
N VAL A 198 7.10 -9.02 11.35
CA VAL A 198 6.29 -10.24 11.16
C VAL A 198 7.17 -11.37 10.62
N VAL A 199 7.96 -11.12 9.57
CA VAL A 199 8.89 -12.12 9.01
C VAL A 199 9.92 -12.57 10.04
N PHE A 200 10.52 -11.63 10.77
CA PHE A 200 11.47 -11.94 11.84
C PHE A 200 10.82 -12.80 12.93
N GLY A 201 9.59 -12.47 13.34
CA GLY A 201 8.82 -13.25 14.30
C GLY A 201 8.57 -14.69 13.85
N PHE A 202 8.18 -14.89 12.58
CA PHE A 202 8.03 -16.23 11.99
C PHE A 202 9.34 -17.01 11.96
N MET A 203 10.43 -16.37 11.54
CA MET A 203 11.74 -17.01 11.48
C MET A 203 12.28 -17.37 12.87
N ALA A 204 12.12 -16.47 13.84
CA ALA A 204 12.49 -16.73 15.23
C ALA A 204 11.68 -17.89 15.81
N SER A 205 10.36 -17.93 15.56
CA SER A 205 9.51 -19.05 15.97
C SER A 205 9.97 -20.37 15.36
N LEU A 206 10.36 -20.38 14.08
CA LEU A 206 10.86 -21.58 13.42
C LEU A 206 12.18 -22.07 14.02
N VAL A 207 13.10 -21.14 14.33
CA VAL A 207 14.38 -21.47 14.98
C VAL A 207 14.16 -22.01 16.39
N VAL A 208 13.26 -21.42 17.18
CA VAL A 208 12.93 -21.90 18.53
C VAL A 208 12.37 -23.32 18.48
N GLU A 209 11.43 -23.59 17.58
CA GLU A 209 10.84 -24.93 17.40
C GLU A 209 11.90 -25.97 17.02
N LEU A 210 12.82 -25.59 16.13
CA LEU A 210 13.87 -26.49 15.64
C LEU A 210 14.95 -26.77 16.69
N LEU A 211 15.24 -25.81 17.56
CA LEU A 211 16.20 -25.95 18.65
C LEU A 211 15.61 -26.64 19.89
N PHE A 212 14.31 -26.48 20.15
CA PHE A 212 13.65 -26.94 21.37
C PHE A 212 12.34 -27.72 21.11
N PRO A 213 12.41 -28.88 20.43
CA PRO A 213 11.21 -29.64 20.03
C PRO A 213 10.38 -30.20 21.20
N SER A 214 10.90 -30.19 22.43
CA SER A 214 10.22 -30.73 23.62
C SER A 214 9.58 -29.69 24.55
N GLY A 215 9.47 -28.42 24.12
CA GLY A 215 8.50 -27.46 24.69
C GLY A 215 8.65 -27.15 26.17
N GLY A 216 9.85 -26.79 26.64
CA GLY A 216 10.03 -26.25 27.99
C GLY A 216 9.31 -24.91 28.22
N SER A 217 9.09 -24.53 29.48
CA SER A 217 8.43 -23.27 29.87
C SER A 217 9.07 -22.00 29.24
N VAL A 218 10.38 -22.04 28.99
CA VAL A 218 11.12 -20.95 28.33
C VAL A 218 10.68 -20.78 26.86
N ALA A 219 10.44 -21.87 26.13
CA ALA A 219 9.97 -21.80 24.76
C ALA A 219 8.58 -21.13 24.68
N TRP A 220 7.69 -21.41 25.64
CA TRP A 220 6.38 -20.77 25.74
C TRP A 220 6.45 -19.27 26.03
N ILE A 221 7.38 -18.83 26.88
CA ILE A 221 7.56 -17.40 27.17
C ILE A 221 8.11 -16.65 25.94
N ILE A 222 9.07 -17.25 25.24
CA ILE A 222 9.64 -16.68 24.01
C ILE A 222 8.56 -16.63 22.92
N PHE A 223 7.81 -17.72 22.75
CA PHE A 223 6.72 -17.78 21.78
C PHE A 223 5.60 -16.80 22.10
N GLY A 224 5.22 -16.67 23.37
CA GLY A 224 4.20 -15.73 23.83
C GLY A 224 4.61 -14.27 23.61
N SER A 225 5.86 -13.92 23.90
CA SER A 225 6.38 -12.56 23.69
C SER A 225 6.52 -12.21 22.20
N LEU A 226 6.98 -13.14 21.36
CA LEU A 226 6.98 -13.00 19.90
C LEU A 226 5.56 -12.85 19.35
N THR A 227 4.62 -13.66 19.83
CA THR A 227 3.22 -13.58 19.40
C THR A 227 2.60 -12.23 19.76
N LEU A 228 2.77 -11.78 21.00
CA LEU A 228 2.30 -10.46 21.43
C LEU A 228 2.90 -9.34 20.57
N PHE A 229 4.20 -9.42 20.31
CA PHE A 229 4.90 -8.43 19.49
C PHE A 229 4.41 -8.41 18.04
N VAL A 230 4.17 -9.58 17.43
CA VAL A 230 3.57 -9.70 16.10
C VAL A 230 2.15 -9.11 16.11
N VAL A 231 1.34 -9.41 17.14
CA VAL A 231 -0.02 -8.85 17.27
C VAL A 231 0.01 -7.33 17.36
N LEU A 232 0.90 -6.76 18.19
CA LEU A 232 1.08 -5.31 18.29
C LEU A 232 1.56 -4.69 16.98
N SER A 233 2.45 -5.37 16.25
CA SER A 233 2.91 -4.94 14.93
C SER A 233 1.76 -4.95 13.92
N CYS A 234 0.94 -6.00 13.91
CA CYS A 234 -0.26 -6.07 13.07
C CYS A 234 -1.28 -4.99 13.42
N LEU A 235 -1.46 -4.67 14.71
CA LEU A 235 -2.32 -3.58 15.15
C LEU A 235 -1.78 -2.23 14.66
N GLY A 236 -0.48 -2.01 14.77
CA GLY A 236 0.19 -0.86 14.17
C GLY A 236 -0.10 -0.78 12.67
N MET A 237 0.19 -1.85 11.92
CA MET A 237 -0.08 -1.91 10.48
C MET A 237 -1.53 -1.57 10.16
N LEU A 238 -2.48 -2.07 10.96
CA LEU A 238 -3.90 -1.79 10.81
C LEU A 238 -4.22 -0.30 11.03
N LEU A 239 -3.66 0.33 12.06
CA LEU A 239 -3.79 1.77 12.30
C LEU A 239 -3.20 2.59 11.13
N GLY A 240 -2.05 2.16 10.60
CA GLY A 240 -1.46 2.76 9.40
C GLY A 240 -2.38 2.65 8.18
N LEU A 241 -2.98 1.47 7.95
CA LEU A 241 -3.94 1.26 6.87
C LEU A 241 -5.22 2.08 7.07
N LEU A 242 -5.68 2.27 8.31
CA LEU A 242 -6.80 3.15 8.62
C LEU A 242 -6.47 4.61 8.29
N GLU A 243 -5.31 5.11 8.69
CA GLU A 243 -4.86 6.46 8.35
C GLU A 243 -4.72 6.65 6.83
N LEU A 244 -4.14 5.68 6.12
CA LEU A 244 -4.10 5.71 4.64
C LEU A 244 -5.51 5.71 4.03
N SER A 245 -6.43 4.90 4.56
CA SER A 245 -7.80 4.85 4.07
C SER A 245 -8.52 6.20 4.25
N LYS A 246 -8.28 6.89 5.36
CA LYS A 246 -8.80 8.23 5.64
C LYS A 246 -8.24 9.25 4.66
N THR A 247 -6.93 9.27 4.44
CA THR A 247 -6.30 10.19 3.48
C THR A 247 -6.81 9.94 2.07
N ALA A 248 -6.94 8.69 1.66
CA ALA A 248 -7.44 8.36 0.34
C ALA A 248 -8.93 8.74 0.16
N LEU A 249 -9.76 8.53 1.18
CA LEU A 249 -11.16 8.95 1.16
C LEU A 249 -11.30 10.48 1.05
N PHE A 250 -10.52 11.22 1.85
CA PHE A 250 -10.49 12.67 1.83
C PHE A 250 -10.07 13.20 0.45
N HIS A 251 -9.10 12.55 -0.17
CA HIS A 251 -8.66 12.88 -1.53
C HIS A 251 -9.77 12.63 -2.56
N ILE A 252 -10.50 11.51 -2.46
CA ILE A 252 -11.64 11.22 -3.35
C ILE A 252 -12.75 12.28 -3.18
N LEU A 253 -13.03 12.69 -1.95
CA LEU A 253 -14.04 13.71 -1.66
C LEU A 253 -13.66 15.07 -2.22
N HIS A 254 -12.45 15.56 -1.93
CA HIS A 254 -11.96 16.82 -2.49
C HIS A 254 -11.89 16.79 -4.00
N TYR A 255 -11.55 15.64 -4.58
CA TYR A 255 -11.55 15.46 -6.01
C TYR A 255 -12.94 15.69 -6.62
N HIS A 256 -13.98 15.07 -6.06
CA HIS A 256 -15.35 15.27 -6.53
C HIS A 256 -15.82 16.71 -6.34
N GLU A 257 -15.44 17.36 -5.24
CA GLU A 257 -15.76 18.77 -5.00
C GLU A 257 -15.10 19.69 -6.04
N ASN A 258 -13.81 19.49 -6.33
CA ASN A 258 -13.07 20.26 -7.32
C ASN A 258 -13.64 20.08 -8.73
N GLN A 259 -14.01 18.86 -9.12
CA GLN A 259 -14.68 18.64 -10.40
C GLN A 259 -16.00 19.42 -10.50
N GLY A 260 -16.80 19.45 -9.44
CA GLY A 260 -18.03 20.23 -9.40
C GLY A 260 -17.77 21.75 -9.46
N ILE A 261 -16.65 22.23 -8.92
CA ILE A 261 -16.24 23.63 -9.05
C ILE A 261 -15.79 23.95 -10.48
N GLU A 262 -15.01 23.08 -11.11
CA GLU A 262 -14.55 23.23 -12.49
C GLU A 262 -15.71 23.22 -13.48
N GLN A 263 -16.66 22.30 -13.34
CA GLN A 263 -17.89 22.28 -14.15
C GLN A 263 -18.66 23.59 -14.02
N ARG A 264 -18.86 24.07 -12.79
CA ARG A 264 -19.53 25.37 -12.53
C ARG A 264 -18.73 26.57 -13.02
N ARG A 265 -17.41 26.46 -13.21
CA ARG A 265 -16.60 27.51 -13.85
C ARG A 265 -16.79 27.45 -15.37
N ALA A 266 -16.70 26.26 -15.97
CA ALA A 266 -16.92 26.07 -17.39
C ALA A 266 -18.33 26.52 -17.85
N GLU A 267 -19.37 26.21 -17.07
CA GLU A 267 -20.73 26.70 -17.33
C GLU A 267 -20.83 28.23 -17.29
N ARG A 268 -20.17 28.87 -16.30
CA ARG A 268 -20.13 30.34 -16.21
C ARG A 268 -19.38 30.99 -17.36
N ASP A 269 -18.30 30.37 -17.81
CA ASP A 269 -17.52 30.84 -18.95
C ASP A 269 -18.34 30.72 -20.25
N GLN A 270 -19.05 29.60 -20.45
CA GLN A 270 -19.98 29.41 -21.57
C GLN A 270 -21.13 30.44 -21.55
N ASP A 271 -21.72 30.69 -20.38
CA ASP A 271 -22.77 31.70 -20.21
C ASP A 271 -22.27 33.13 -20.49
N GLN A 272 -21.01 33.43 -20.17
CA GLN A 272 -20.41 34.73 -20.48
C GLN A 272 -20.17 34.88 -21.98
N ASP A 273 -19.62 33.86 -22.63
CA ASP A 273 -19.38 33.88 -24.08
C ASP A 273 -20.69 34.02 -24.87
N ALA A 274 -21.76 33.36 -24.40
CA ALA A 274 -23.09 33.48 -24.97
C ALA A 274 -23.70 34.89 -24.84
N ARG A 275 -23.40 35.62 -23.75
CA ARG A 275 -23.92 36.97 -23.51
C ARG A 275 -23.17 38.06 -24.24
N TRP A 276 -21.84 37.95 -24.35
CA TRP A 276 -21.00 39.04 -24.85
C TRP A 276 -20.59 38.88 -26.32
N GLY A 277 -20.93 37.75 -26.95
CA GLY A 277 -20.50 37.44 -28.31
C GLY A 277 -18.98 37.23 -28.40
N PRO A 278 -18.49 36.68 -29.53
CA PRO A 278 -17.04 36.53 -29.73
C PRO A 278 -16.39 37.92 -29.74
N ARG A 279 -15.45 38.15 -28.81
CA ARG A 279 -14.64 39.37 -28.82
C ARG A 279 -13.87 39.43 -30.14
N GLN A 280 -14.22 40.38 -31.00
CA GLN A 280 -13.46 40.71 -32.22
C GLN A 280 -12.16 41.41 -31.88
#